data_AF-A0A368K553-F1
#
_entry.id   AF-A0A368K553-F1
#
_cell.length_a   1.000
_cell.length_b   1.000
_cell.length_c   1.000
_cell.angle_alpha   90.00
_cell.angle_beta   90.00
_cell.angle_gamma   90.00
#
_symmetry.space_group_name_H-M   'P 1'
#
loop_
_entity.id
_entity.type
_entity.pdbx_description
1 polymer ?
#
loop_
_entity_poly.entity_id
_entity_poly.type
_entity_poly.pdbx_seq_one_letter_code
_entity_poly.pdbx_strand_id
1 'polypeptide(L)'
;MIPDDTQILISINDAARLTSLSRTMINRYRAEGRFPNAVPLGDRRVAFVKTEVVKWISDKIANRQAANDNTTSTPKQDGTVVGHIDGRTMLKPGTLAPSAA
;
A
#
# COMPACT_ATOMS: atom_id res chain seq x y z
N MET A 1 4.82 18.25 2.66
CA MET A 1 4.59 17.44 3.88
C MET A 1 3.09 17.40 4.07
N ILE A 2 2.42 16.35 3.62
CA ILE A 2 0.97 16.23 3.77
C ILE A 2 0.75 15.84 5.25
N PRO A 3 0.05 16.64 6.05
CA PRO A 3 -0.34 16.20 7.37
C PRO A 3 -1.31 15.03 7.15
N ASP A 4 -1.01 13.87 7.71
CA ASP A 4 -1.98 12.77 7.74
C ASP A 4 -3.21 13.27 8.52
N ASP A 5 -4.20 13.85 7.84
CA ASP A 5 -5.55 14.20 8.33
C ASP A 5 -6.35 12.96 8.81
N THR A 6 -5.65 11.86 9.07
CA THR A 6 -6.16 10.53 9.42
C THR A 6 -5.91 10.18 10.88
N GLN A 7 -5.40 11.11 11.71
CA GLN A 7 -5.23 10.91 13.16
C GLN A 7 -6.58 11.01 13.89
N ILE A 8 -7.52 10.15 13.51
CA ILE A 8 -8.84 10.03 14.13
C ILE A 8 -8.74 9.01 15.25
N LEU A 9 -9.19 9.39 16.44
CA LEU A 9 -9.35 8.48 17.57
C LEU A 9 -10.68 7.77 17.47
N ILE A 10 -10.65 6.45 17.50
CA ILE A 10 -11.84 5.59 17.47
C ILE A 10 -12.05 4.91 18.82
N SER A 11 -13.30 4.72 19.20
CA SER A 11 -13.63 4.04 20.46
C SER A 11 -13.33 2.54 20.38
N ILE A 12 -13.29 1.85 21.52
CA ILE A 12 -13.18 0.38 21.54
C ILE A 12 -14.32 -0.31 20.78
N ASN A 13 -15.51 0.31 20.72
CA ASN A 13 -16.65 -0.23 19.98
C ASN A 13 -16.44 -0.11 18.46
N ASP A 14 -15.87 1.00 18.00
CA ASP A 14 -15.50 1.18 16.59
C ASP A 14 -14.37 0.23 16.20
N ALA A 15 -13.34 0.10 17.03
CA ALA A 15 -12.26 -0.86 16.81
C ALA A 15 -12.80 -2.30 16.72
N ALA A 16 -13.72 -2.67 17.61
CA ALA A 16 -14.40 -3.96 17.57
C ALA A 16 -15.16 -4.21 16.27
N ARG A 17 -15.86 -3.19 15.74
CA ARG A 17 -16.54 -3.27 14.44
C ARG A 17 -15.56 -3.43 13.29
N LEU A 18 -14.43 -2.73 13.30
CA LEU A 18 -13.44 -2.78 12.23
C LEU A 18 -12.69 -4.12 12.18
N THR A 19 -12.35 -4.70 13.34
CA THR A 19 -11.57 -5.94 13.40
C THR A 19 -12.43 -7.20 13.56
N SER A 20 -13.76 -7.06 13.67
CA SER A 20 -14.68 -8.14 14.07
C SER A 20 -14.30 -8.86 15.38
N LEU A 21 -13.57 -8.17 16.28
CA LEU A 21 -13.17 -8.73 17.56
C LEU A 21 -14.10 -8.24 18.67
N SER A 22 -14.35 -9.09 19.67
CA SER A 22 -15.07 -8.65 20.86
C SER A 22 -14.21 -7.69 21.70
N ARG A 23 -14.86 -6.82 22.48
CA ARG A 23 -14.17 -5.88 23.39
C ARG A 23 -13.22 -6.60 24.36
N THR A 24 -13.65 -7.76 24.88
CA THR A 24 -12.84 -8.61 25.76
C THR A 24 -11.59 -9.10 25.05
N MET A 25 -11.72 -9.50 23.78
CA MET A 25 -10.61 -9.97 22.97
C MET A 25 -9.61 -8.85 22.66
N ILE A 26 -10.11 -7.64 22.36
CA ILE A 26 -9.26 -6.45 22.18
C ILE A 26 -8.47 -6.16 23.46
N ASN A 27 -9.13 -6.15 24.62
CA ASN A 27 -8.44 -5.94 25.90
C ASN A 27 -7.40 -7.03 26.19
N ARG A 28 -7.68 -8.28 25.83
CA ARG A 28 -6.71 -9.38 25.94
C ARG A 28 -5.51 -9.14 25.02
N TYR A 29 -5.72 -8.82 23.75
CA TYR A 29 -4.62 -8.56 22.81
C TYR A 29 -3.80 -7.33 23.18
N ARG A 30 -4.41 -6.33 23.82
CA ARG A 30 -3.67 -5.21 24.42
C ARG A 30 -2.77 -5.65 25.55
N ALA A 31 -3.26 -6.51 26.45
CA ALA A 31 -2.44 -7.07 27.53
C ALA A 31 -1.30 -7.96 27.00
N GLU A 32 -1.52 -8.65 25.88
CA GLU A 32 -0.50 -9.44 25.18
C GLU A 32 0.46 -8.59 24.31
N GLY A 33 0.25 -7.28 24.19
CA GLY A 33 1.06 -6.41 23.32
C GLY A 33 0.89 -6.67 21.82
N ARG A 34 -0.18 -7.35 21.42
CA ARG A 34 -0.48 -7.75 20.04
C ARG A 34 -1.44 -6.81 19.31
N PHE A 35 -1.98 -5.82 20.01
CA PHE A 35 -2.92 -4.83 19.48
C PHE A 35 -2.32 -3.41 19.59
N PRO A 36 -2.73 -2.45 18.72
CA PRO A 36 -2.31 -1.06 18.84
C PRO A 36 -2.49 -0.48 20.25
N ASN A 37 -1.58 0.42 20.61
CA ASN A 37 -1.59 1.10 21.89
C ASN A 37 -2.87 1.93 22.02
N ALA A 38 -3.57 1.80 23.15
CA ALA A 38 -4.69 2.69 23.39
C ALA A 38 -4.22 3.99 24.02
N VAL A 39 -4.80 5.07 23.55
CA VAL A 39 -4.65 6.40 24.10
C VAL A 39 -5.69 6.56 25.22
N PRO A 40 -5.29 6.82 26.47
CA PRO A 40 -6.23 7.16 27.53
C PRO A 40 -6.79 8.57 27.28
N LEU A 41 -8.12 8.70 27.23
CA LEU A 41 -8.81 10.00 27.05
C LEU A 41 -9.37 10.54 28.38
N GLY A 42 -9.27 9.75 29.45
CA GLY A 42 -9.73 10.08 30.80
C GLY A 42 -9.71 8.86 31.70
N ASP A 43 -10.29 8.96 32.91
CA ASP A 43 -10.19 7.94 33.97
C ASP A 43 -10.63 6.53 33.57
N ARG A 44 -11.60 6.42 32.67
CA ARG A 44 -12.18 5.12 32.27
C ARG A 44 -12.37 4.95 30.76
N ARG A 45 -11.97 5.95 29.96
CA ARG A 45 -12.17 5.95 28.50
C ARG A 45 -10.83 5.81 27.80
N VAL A 46 -10.77 4.85 26.90
CA VAL A 46 -9.63 4.61 26.02
C VAL A 46 -10.09 4.68 24.56
N ALA A 47 -9.23 5.21 23.70
CA ALA A 47 -9.43 5.24 22.26
C ALA A 47 -8.19 4.71 21.54
N PHE A 48 -8.34 4.41 20.26
CA PHE A 48 -7.27 3.90 19.41
C PHE A 48 -7.10 4.81 18.21
N VAL A 49 -5.88 4.92 17.69
CA VAL A 49 -5.65 5.64 16.44
C VAL A 49 -6.19 4.77 15.29
N LYS A 50 -7.10 5.32 14.48
CA LYS A 50 -7.75 4.61 13.37
C LYS A 50 -6.72 4.01 12.40
N THR A 51 -5.68 4.78 12.06
CA THR A 51 -4.62 4.35 11.13
C THR A 51 -3.86 3.14 11.66
N GLU A 52 -3.52 3.11 12.95
CA GLU A 52 -2.83 1.96 13.56
C GLU A 52 -3.70 0.71 13.53
N VAL A 53 -5.01 0.84 13.80
CA VAL A 53 -5.95 -0.30 13.74
C VAL A 53 -6.08 -0.82 12.31
N VAL A 54 -6.21 0.07 11.31
CA VAL A 54 -6.26 -0.34 9.89
C VAL A 54 -4.97 -1.00 9.47
N LYS A 55 -3.81 -0.43 9.83
CA LYS A 55 -2.49 -1.02 9.54
C LYS A 55 -2.36 -2.40 10.16
N TRP A 56 -2.80 -2.58 11.40
CA TRP A 56 -2.81 -3.89 12.06
C TRP A 56 -3.65 -4.93 11.30
N ILE A 57 -4.82 -4.53 10.76
CA ILE A 57 -5.65 -5.40 9.92
C ILE A 57 -4.90 -5.78 8.64
N SER A 58 -4.32 -4.79 7.96
CA SER A 58 -3.51 -5.00 6.76
C SER A 58 -2.35 -5.95 6.99
N ASP A 59 -1.61 -5.79 8.10
CA ASP A 59 -0.51 -6.67 8.49
C ASP A 59 -0.98 -8.12 8.71
N LYS A 60 -2.17 -8.33 9.29
CA LYS A 60 -2.76 -9.67 9.45
C LYS A 60 -3.13 -10.30 8.11
N ILE A 61 -3.67 -9.52 7.18
CA ILE A 61 -3.99 -9.99 5.83
C ILE A 61 -2.72 -10.32 5.07
N ALA A 62 -1.70 -9.46 5.12
CA ALA A 62 -0.41 -9.67 4.48
C ALA A 62 0.30 -10.91 5.03
N ASN A 63 0.29 -11.11 6.36
CA ASN A 63 0.85 -12.32 6.97
C ASN A 63 0.09 -13.60 6.55
N ARG A 64 -1.22 -13.50 6.30
CA ARG A 64 -1.99 -14.61 5.73
C ARG A 64 -1.61 -14.85 4.27
N GLN A 65 -1.43 -13.81 3.47
CA GLN A 65 -1.01 -13.93 2.06
C GLN A 65 0.38 -14.55 1.96
N ALA A 66 1.36 -14.06 2.72
CA ALA A 66 2.70 -14.64 2.78
C ALA A 66 2.72 -16.13 3.17
N ALA A 67 1.78 -16.59 3.99
CA ALA A 67 1.63 -18.01 4.32
C ALA A 67 0.96 -18.84 3.21
N ASN A 68 0.15 -18.20 2.36
CA ASN A 68 -0.57 -18.82 1.23
C ASN A 68 0.19 -18.67 -0.11
N ASP A 69 1.22 -17.83 -0.19
CA ASP A 69 2.01 -17.54 -1.40
C ASP A 69 2.92 -18.71 -1.83
N ASN A 70 2.74 -19.92 -1.27
CA ASN A 70 3.25 -21.14 -1.88
C ASN A 70 2.49 -21.56 -3.15
N THR A 71 1.37 -20.88 -3.47
CA THR A 71 0.57 -21.18 -4.65
C THR A 71 -0.01 -19.88 -5.24
N THR A 72 0.60 -19.37 -6.32
CA THR A 72 0.09 -18.40 -7.33
C THR A 72 1.02 -17.22 -7.58
N SER A 73 2.02 -17.49 -8.42
CA SER A 73 2.48 -16.69 -9.56
C SER A 73 1.86 -15.29 -9.81
N THR A 74 2.76 -14.30 -9.87
CA THR A 74 2.83 -13.22 -10.87
C THR A 74 1.82 -12.06 -10.79
N PRO A 75 2.25 -10.83 -10.42
CA PRO A 75 1.63 -9.65 -10.98
C PRO A 75 2.14 -9.49 -12.42
N LYS A 76 1.36 -10.02 -13.36
CA LYS A 76 1.45 -9.70 -14.78
C LYS A 76 0.97 -8.26 -14.92
N GLN A 77 1.88 -7.29 -15.03
CA GLN A 77 1.56 -5.96 -15.56
C GLN A 77 1.80 -6.02 -17.07
N ASP A 78 0.69 -5.98 -17.79
CA ASP A 78 0.52 -6.07 -19.24
C ASP A 78 0.65 -4.65 -19.85
N GLY A 79 1.50 -4.50 -20.87
CA GLY A 79 1.46 -3.44 -21.90
C GLY A 79 1.76 -1.99 -21.48
N THR A 80 2.79 -1.30 -21.97
CA THR A 80 3.01 -1.00 -23.40
C THR A 80 4.45 -0.53 -23.63
N VAL A 81 5.12 -1.18 -24.58
CA VAL A 81 6.38 -0.77 -25.20
C VAL A 81 6.06 0.11 -26.42
N VAL A 82 6.61 1.32 -26.52
CA VAL A 82 7.20 1.84 -27.77
C VAL A 82 8.03 3.11 -27.51
N GLY A 83 9.33 3.02 -27.79
CA GLY A 83 10.23 4.17 -27.86
C GLY A 83 9.95 5.01 -29.11
N HIS A 84 9.94 6.33 -28.95
CA HIS A 84 9.92 7.27 -30.05
C HIS A 84 11.36 7.44 -30.56
N ILE A 85 11.64 6.94 -31.77
CA ILE A 85 12.88 7.29 -32.49
C ILE A 85 12.60 8.58 -33.29
N ASP A 86 13.03 9.72 -32.76
CA ASP A 86 13.00 10.97 -33.53
C ASP A 86 14.01 10.90 -34.68
N GLY A 87 13.49 10.54 -35.85
CA GLY A 87 14.17 10.51 -37.14
C GLY A 87 14.58 11.91 -37.60
N ARG A 88 15.67 12.44 -37.02
CA ARG A 88 16.23 13.71 -37.46
C ARG A 88 16.85 13.56 -38.85
N THR A 89 16.10 14.01 -39.84
CA THR A 89 16.50 14.22 -41.22
C THR A 89 17.85 14.96 -41.28
N MET A 90 18.87 14.33 -41.88
CA MET A 90 20.04 15.06 -42.37
C MET A 90 19.85 15.36 -43.85
N LEU A 91 19.97 16.65 -44.20
CA LEU A 91 20.10 17.11 -45.59
C LEU A 91 21.41 16.60 -46.21
N LYS A 92 21.33 16.24 -47.50
CA LYS A 92 22.45 15.90 -48.38
C LYS A 92 23.47 17.04 -48.46
N PRO A 93 24.77 16.75 -48.67
CA PRO A 93 25.31 16.99 -50.02
C PRO A 93 26.39 15.98 -50.45
N GLY A 94 26.47 15.67 -51.75
CA GLY A 94 27.72 15.17 -52.33
C GLY A 94 27.59 14.12 -53.42
N THR A 95 28.01 14.52 -54.62
CA THR A 95 28.62 13.70 -55.68
C THR A 95 27.69 13.03 -56.69
N LEU A 96 27.52 13.73 -57.83
CA LEU A 96 27.21 13.15 -59.13
C LEU A 96 28.39 12.28 -59.61
N ALA A 97 28.07 11.04 -60.00
CA ALA A 97 28.53 10.30 -61.18
C ALA A 97 28.34 8.79 -60.93
N PRO A 98 27.79 8.02 -61.88
CA PRO A 98 28.68 7.47 -62.90
C PRO A 98 28.10 7.42 -64.33
N SER A 99 29.02 7.61 -65.27
CA SER A 99 29.25 6.76 -66.45
C SER A 99 28.08 6.53 -67.43
N ALA A 100 28.15 7.21 -68.57
CA ALA A 100 27.54 6.78 -69.82
C ALA A 100 28.63 6.60 -70.89
N ALA A 101 28.54 5.44 -71.58
CA ALA A 101 29.07 5.04 -72.90
C ALA A 101 30.46 5.53 -73.34
#